data_AF-A0A177D681-F1
#
_entry.id   AF-A0A177D681-F1
#
_cell.length_a   1.000
_cell.length_b   1.000
_cell.length_c   1.000
_cell.angle_alpha   90.00
_cell.angle_beta   90.00
_cell.angle_gamma   90.00
#
_symmetry.space_group_name_H-M   'P 1'
#
loop_
_entity.id
_entity.type
_entity.pdbx_description
1 polymer ?
#
loop_
_entity_poly.entity_id
_entity_poly.type
_entity_poly.pdbx_seq_one_letter_code
_entity_poly.pdbx_strand_id
1 'polypeptide(L)'
;MTVPNDERCSPSTCNLLRDMRDLTDLFISKNAANEVESDLADVSAAYLSSTGLDYSTKVAGIRERLALLPSADLPGHQGTGDWVFEACRLTAMIYTASIVCNLPLSIAAHPSQNLLWAEAESLREPHDRQIVLTTHLSELLLQALERTDLANVWNGMAGVLYWITTVGAAAARTPVIPTMLQRPLYSKPCKPRVRQCLAMYSMRAFVLLGFKHQMPILLSQKRLFRVQELIGTYG
;
A
#
# COMPACT_ATOMS: atom_id res chain seq x y z
N MET A 1 12.50 -5.32 -4.95
CA MET A 1 11.94 -4.87 -6.25
C MET A 1 12.97 -3.96 -6.88
N THR A 2 13.67 -4.40 -7.92
CA THR A 2 14.64 -3.57 -8.66
C THR A 2 13.95 -3.14 -9.94
N VAL A 3 13.75 -1.83 -10.11
CA VAL A 3 13.31 -1.26 -11.38
C VAL A 3 14.57 -0.97 -12.18
N PRO A 4 14.92 -1.75 -13.23
CA PRO A 4 15.95 -1.33 -14.16
C PRO A 4 15.49 -0.02 -14.82
N ASN A 5 16.40 0.93 -15.05
CA ASN A 5 16.16 2.29 -15.58
C ASN A 5 15.17 2.31 -16.76
N ASP A 6 13.87 2.36 -16.45
CA ASP A 6 12.77 2.45 -17.41
C ASP A 6 12.37 3.92 -17.43
N GLU A 7 12.26 4.51 -18.63
CA GLU A 7 11.88 5.92 -18.83
C GLU A 7 10.53 6.26 -18.17
N ARG A 8 9.72 5.23 -17.88
CA ARG A 8 8.42 5.35 -17.20
C ARG A 8 8.50 5.39 -15.68
N CYS A 9 9.65 5.05 -15.08
CA CYS A 9 9.83 5.16 -13.63
C CYS A 9 10.31 6.56 -13.27
N SER A 10 9.38 7.48 -13.07
CA SER A 10 9.71 8.84 -12.60
C SER A 10 10.49 8.76 -11.26
N PRO A 11 11.39 9.71 -10.98
CA PRO A 11 12.15 9.73 -9.72
C PRO A 11 11.24 9.66 -8.48
N SER A 12 10.09 10.33 -8.54
CA SER A 12 9.04 10.29 -7.52
C SER A 12 8.50 8.88 -7.31
N THR A 13 8.18 8.16 -8.39
CA THR A 13 7.74 6.76 -8.33
C THR A 13 8.83 5.86 -7.77
N CYS A 14 10.09 6.04 -8.18
CA CYS A 14 11.21 5.25 -7.68
C CYS A 14 11.40 5.43 -6.17
N ASN A 15 11.37 6.68 -5.67
CA ASN A 15 11.49 6.99 -4.25
C ASN A 15 10.33 6.40 -3.44
N LEU A 16 9.11 6.49 -3.97
CA LEU A 16 7.92 5.89 -3.36
C LEU A 16 8.04 4.36 -3.24
N LEU A 17 8.52 3.68 -4.30
CA LEU A 17 8.72 2.23 -4.28
C LEU A 17 9.83 1.80 -3.32
N ARG A 18 10.87 2.63 -3.14
CA ARG A 18 11.90 2.43 -2.11
C ARG A 18 11.29 2.56 -0.72
N ASP A 19 10.50 3.60 -0.46
CA ASP A 19 9.81 3.78 0.81
C ASP A 19 8.92 2.58 1.17
N MET A 20 8.15 2.06 0.20
CA MET A 20 7.34 0.85 0.41
C MET A 20 8.19 -0.38 0.73
N ARG A 21 9.30 -0.58 0.00
CA ARG A 21 10.22 -1.72 0.24
C ARG A 21 10.85 -1.62 1.62
N ASP A 22 11.37 -0.45 1.96
CA ASP A 22 12.06 -0.20 3.21
C ASP A 22 11.08 -0.34 4.39
N LEU A 23 9.82 0.11 4.23
CA LEU A 23 8.75 -0.14 5.20
C LEU A 23 8.48 -1.64 5.39
N THR A 24 8.36 -2.42 4.31
CA THR A 24 8.17 -3.87 4.39
C THR A 24 9.33 -4.54 5.14
N ASP A 25 10.57 -4.18 4.79
CA ASP A 25 11.76 -4.79 5.38
C ASP A 25 11.89 -4.40 6.87
N LEU A 26 11.60 -3.15 7.25
CA LEU A 26 11.55 -2.69 8.65
C LEU A 26 10.48 -3.45 9.45
N PHE A 27 9.27 -3.58 8.89
CA PHE A 27 8.16 -4.25 9.58
C PHE A 27 8.43 -5.74 9.80
N ILE A 28 8.92 -6.45 8.78
CA ILE A 28 9.24 -7.87 8.91
C ILE A 28 10.41 -8.07 9.90
N SER A 29 11.45 -7.24 9.83
CA SER A 29 12.63 -7.36 10.71
C SER A 29 12.27 -7.12 12.17
N LYS A 30 11.46 -6.09 12.45
CA LYS A 30 10.95 -5.82 13.80
C LYS A 30 10.19 -7.02 14.38
N ASN A 31 9.27 -7.59 13.61
CA ASN A 31 8.47 -8.71 14.10
C ASN A 31 9.27 -10.01 14.20
N ALA A 32 10.24 -10.25 13.32
CA ALA A 32 11.14 -11.40 13.44
C ALA A 32 12.01 -11.32 14.71
N ALA A 33 12.47 -10.12 15.10
CA ALA A 33 13.18 -9.93 16.36
C ALA A 33 12.28 -10.30 17.56
N ASN A 34 11.02 -9.87 17.55
CA ASN A 34 10.05 -10.18 18.60
C ASN A 34 9.74 -11.69 18.70
N GLU A 35 9.70 -12.43 17.58
CA GLU A 35 9.43 -13.87 17.57
C GLU A 35 10.59 -14.68 18.16
N VAL A 36 11.82 -14.40 17.74
CA VAL A 36 13.03 -15.06 18.29
C VAL A 36 13.17 -14.79 19.79
N GLU A 37 12.70 -13.63 20.24
CA GLU A 37 12.78 -13.19 21.63
C GLU A 37 11.68 -13.78 22.51
N SER A 38 10.50 -14.09 21.96
CA SER A 38 9.48 -14.89 22.68
C SER A 38 9.99 -16.29 23.06
N ASP A 39 11.00 -16.79 22.36
CA ASP A 39 11.64 -18.09 22.61
C ASP A 39 12.87 -18.00 23.54
N LEU A 40 13.38 -16.78 23.84
CA LEU A 40 14.59 -16.55 24.65
C LEU A 40 14.31 -15.56 25.79
N ALA A 41 14.08 -16.08 26.99
CA ALA A 41 13.59 -15.34 28.15
C ALA A 41 14.56 -14.32 28.82
N ASP A 42 15.62 -13.85 28.16
CA ASP A 42 16.65 -13.03 28.83
C ASP A 42 17.33 -12.00 27.90
N VAL A 43 16.56 -11.04 27.39
CA VAL A 43 17.08 -9.88 26.66
C VAL A 43 16.79 -8.60 27.45
N SER A 44 17.79 -7.71 27.52
CA SER A 44 17.71 -6.42 28.22
C SER A 44 16.63 -5.51 27.63
N ALA A 45 15.70 -5.05 28.48
CA ALA A 45 14.66 -4.08 28.13
C ALA A 45 15.18 -2.79 27.46
N ALA A 46 16.45 -2.44 27.66
CA ALA A 46 17.09 -1.29 27.00
C ALA A 46 17.32 -1.51 25.50
N TYR A 47 17.65 -2.74 25.08
CA TYR A 47 17.84 -3.09 23.66
C TYR A 47 16.50 -3.11 22.91
N LEU A 48 15.45 -3.62 23.55
CA LEU A 48 14.07 -3.58 23.08
C LEU A 48 13.58 -2.16 22.83
N SER A 49 13.81 -1.27 23.81
CA SER A 49 13.44 0.14 23.71
C SER A 49 14.17 0.84 22.55
N SER A 50 15.47 0.57 22.39
CA SER A 50 16.26 1.16 21.30
C SER A 50 15.81 0.69 19.91
N THR A 51 15.53 -0.61 19.73
CA THR A 51 15.10 -1.17 18.45
C THR A 51 13.68 -0.71 18.09
N GLY A 52 12.79 -0.65 19.08
CA GLY A 52 11.44 -0.09 18.90
C GLY A 52 11.45 1.40 18.54
N LEU A 53 12.34 2.18 19.17
CA LEU A 53 12.50 3.60 18.87
C LEU A 53 12.99 3.82 17.44
N ASP A 54 14.06 3.14 17.01
CA ASP A 54 14.59 3.23 15.64
C ASP A 54 13.53 2.85 14.58
N TYR A 55 12.78 1.78 14.82
CA TYR A 55 11.66 1.39 13.97
C TYR A 55 10.61 2.51 13.88
N SER A 56 10.15 3.03 15.03
CA SER A 56 9.08 4.04 15.05
C SER A 56 9.49 5.34 14.37
N THR A 57 10.73 5.82 14.56
CA THR A 57 11.26 7.01 13.90
C THR A 57 11.31 6.83 12.38
N LYS A 58 11.82 5.69 11.89
CA LYS A 58 11.90 5.43 10.44
C LYS A 58 10.52 5.32 9.79
N VAL A 59 9.59 4.62 10.44
CA VAL A 59 8.21 4.48 9.96
C VAL A 59 7.49 5.83 9.95
N ALA A 60 7.67 6.66 10.99
CA ALA A 60 7.11 8.01 11.03
C ALA A 60 7.64 8.87 9.88
N GLY A 61 8.95 8.80 9.58
CA GLY A 61 9.54 9.53 8.46
C GLY A 61 9.00 9.08 7.09
N ILE A 62 8.78 7.77 6.88
CA ILE A 62 8.14 7.26 5.65
C ILE A 62 6.69 7.76 5.55
N ARG A 63 5.94 7.68 6.66
CA ARG A 63 4.55 8.15 6.73
C ARG A 63 4.42 9.63 6.37
N GLU A 64 5.26 10.47 6.97
CA GLU A 64 5.26 11.92 6.73
C GLU A 64 5.57 12.24 5.26
N ARG A 65 6.63 11.64 4.68
CA ARG A 65 6.94 11.83 3.26
C ARG A 65 5.77 11.45 2.37
N LEU A 66 5.10 10.33 2.65
CA LEU A 66 3.98 9.84 1.87
C LEU A 66 2.72 10.73 2.01
N ALA A 67 2.44 11.25 3.21
CA ALA A 67 1.32 12.16 3.45
C ALA A 67 1.46 13.49 2.68
N LEU A 68 2.70 13.95 2.49
CA LEU A 68 3.01 15.18 1.75
C LEU A 68 2.99 15.01 0.22
N LEU A 69 2.88 13.79 -0.31
CA LEU A 69 2.85 13.58 -1.75
C LEU A 69 1.52 14.01 -2.36
N PRO A 70 1.50 15.02 -3.26
CA PRO A 70 0.29 15.43 -3.94
C PRO A 70 -0.21 14.34 -4.89
N SER A 71 -1.53 14.31 -5.12
CA SER A 71 -2.15 13.43 -6.13
C SER A 71 -1.83 13.93 -7.53
N ALA A 72 -1.59 13.01 -8.48
CA ALA A 72 -1.36 13.36 -9.87
C ALA A 72 -2.55 14.09 -10.55
N ASP A 73 -3.75 14.00 -9.96
CA ASP A 73 -4.93 14.73 -10.43
C ASP A 73 -4.87 16.22 -10.08
N LEU A 74 -4.02 16.63 -9.13
CA LEU A 74 -3.83 18.04 -8.77
C LEU A 74 -2.90 18.73 -9.77
N PRO A 75 -3.28 19.90 -10.31
CA PRO A 75 -2.41 20.67 -11.18
C PRO A 75 -1.28 21.35 -10.40
N GLY A 76 -0.12 21.54 -11.05
CA GLY A 76 0.92 22.45 -10.56
C GLY A 76 2.10 21.81 -9.83
N HIS A 77 2.32 20.50 -9.94
CA HIS A 77 3.51 19.84 -9.39
C HIS A 77 4.15 18.87 -10.39
N GLN A 78 5.38 18.42 -10.10
CA GLN A 78 6.18 17.58 -11.02
C GLN A 78 5.56 16.20 -11.36
N GLY A 79 4.48 15.80 -10.68
CA GLY A 79 3.78 14.54 -10.90
C GLY A 79 2.37 14.69 -11.48
N THR A 80 1.95 15.91 -11.83
CA THR A 80 0.63 16.15 -12.42
C THR A 80 0.48 15.34 -13.71
N GLY A 81 -0.57 14.53 -13.80
CA GLY A 81 -0.87 13.67 -14.96
C GLY A 81 -0.08 12.35 -15.03
N ASP A 82 0.83 12.08 -14.08
CA ASP A 82 1.52 10.79 -13.97
C ASP A 82 0.62 9.75 -13.26
N TRP A 83 -0.17 9.02 -14.06
CA TRP A 83 -1.08 8.01 -13.54
C TRP A 83 -0.38 6.74 -13.02
N VAL A 84 0.89 6.47 -13.42
CA VAL A 84 1.71 5.41 -12.82
C VAL A 84 2.02 5.77 -11.38
N PHE A 85 2.51 7.00 -11.20
CA PHE A 85 2.82 7.56 -9.89
C PHE A 85 1.57 7.53 -9.02
N GLU A 86 0.40 7.95 -9.53
CA GLU A 86 -0.83 7.95 -8.75
C GLU A 86 -1.26 6.55 -8.30
N ALA A 87 -1.19 5.56 -9.20
CA ALA A 87 -1.50 4.17 -8.83
C ALA A 87 -0.54 3.64 -7.76
N CYS A 88 0.75 3.98 -7.86
CA CYS A 88 1.73 3.64 -6.84
C CYS A 88 1.43 4.36 -5.52
N ARG A 89 1.09 5.66 -5.57
CA ARG A 89 0.82 6.52 -4.41
C ARG A 89 -0.37 6.01 -3.62
N LEU A 90 -1.49 5.74 -4.28
CA LEU A 90 -2.69 5.19 -3.65
C LEU A 90 -2.41 3.83 -3.00
N THR A 91 -1.65 2.96 -3.67
CA THR A 91 -1.24 1.67 -3.10
C THR A 91 -0.36 1.85 -1.87
N ALA A 92 0.62 2.75 -1.93
CA ALA A 92 1.50 3.05 -0.82
C ALA A 92 0.72 3.59 0.38
N MET A 93 -0.31 4.42 0.17
CA MET A 93 -1.18 4.93 1.24
C MET A 93 -1.97 3.81 1.92
N ILE A 94 -2.57 2.89 1.15
CA ILE A 94 -3.28 1.73 1.71
C ILE A 94 -2.30 0.86 2.51
N TYR A 95 -1.16 0.53 1.90
CA TYR A 95 -0.18 -0.39 2.45
C TYR A 95 0.49 0.17 3.71
N THR A 96 0.87 1.44 3.70
CA THR A 96 1.50 2.09 4.85
C THR A 96 0.50 2.25 6.00
N ALA A 97 -0.75 2.66 5.74
CA ALA A 97 -1.77 2.71 6.77
C ALA A 97 -2.01 1.33 7.41
N SER A 98 -2.00 0.26 6.60
CA SER A 98 -2.17 -1.11 7.11
C SER A 98 -1.06 -1.52 8.07
N ILE A 99 0.20 -1.17 7.77
CA ILE A 99 1.37 -1.50 8.60
C ILE A 99 1.42 -0.61 9.85
N VAL A 100 1.21 0.70 9.71
CA VAL A 100 1.28 1.65 10.82
C VAL A 100 0.18 1.41 11.85
N CYS A 101 -1.04 1.13 11.39
CA CYS A 101 -2.20 0.95 12.25
C CYS A 101 -2.47 -0.53 12.60
N ASN A 102 -1.68 -1.48 12.08
CA ASN A 102 -1.95 -2.92 12.15
C ASN A 102 -3.40 -3.26 11.75
N LEU A 103 -3.86 -2.67 10.63
CA LEU A 103 -5.19 -2.89 10.10
C LEU A 103 -5.13 -3.78 8.86
N PRO A 104 -6.05 -4.76 8.68
CA PRO A 104 -6.18 -5.48 7.43
C PRO A 104 -6.28 -4.51 6.25
N LEU A 105 -5.67 -4.86 5.10
CA LEU A 105 -5.65 -3.99 3.90
C LEU A 105 -7.04 -3.50 3.50
N SER A 106 -8.08 -4.32 3.70
CA SER A 106 -9.47 -3.94 3.41
C SER A 106 -10.02 -2.86 4.33
N ILE A 107 -9.59 -2.83 5.58
CA ILE A 107 -9.96 -1.78 6.52
C ILE A 107 -9.09 -0.54 6.25
N ALA A 108 -7.79 -0.71 6.02
CA ALA A 108 -6.88 0.39 5.72
C ALA A 108 -7.18 1.12 4.40
N ALA A 109 -7.85 0.49 3.43
CA ALA A 109 -8.27 1.14 2.19
C ALA A 109 -9.56 1.95 2.30
N HIS A 110 -10.22 1.86 3.46
CA HIS A 110 -11.40 2.63 3.74
C HIS A 110 -11.03 4.07 4.11
N PRO A 111 -11.63 5.11 3.49
CA PRO A 111 -11.15 6.48 3.59
C PRO A 111 -11.24 7.04 5.03
N SER A 112 -12.22 6.59 5.82
CA SER A 112 -12.34 7.00 7.23
C SER A 112 -11.36 6.32 8.19
N GLN A 113 -10.69 5.25 7.75
CA GLN A 113 -9.74 4.47 8.55
C GLN A 113 -8.29 4.70 8.11
N ASN A 114 -8.10 5.28 6.92
CA ASN A 114 -6.79 5.57 6.38
C ASN A 114 -6.27 6.91 6.92
N LEU A 115 -5.37 6.85 7.91
CA LEU A 115 -4.77 8.03 8.53
C LEU A 115 -4.06 8.93 7.50
N LEU A 116 -3.28 8.33 6.60
CA LEU A 116 -2.53 9.04 5.57
C LEU A 116 -3.45 9.78 4.60
N TRP A 117 -4.62 9.20 4.30
CA TRP A 117 -5.63 9.82 3.47
C TRP A 117 -6.22 11.05 4.14
N ALA A 118 -6.59 10.95 5.41
CA ALA A 118 -7.09 12.08 6.18
C ALA A 118 -6.06 13.21 6.29
N GLU A 119 -4.77 12.87 6.49
CA GLU A 119 -3.66 13.83 6.53
C GLU A 119 -3.47 14.52 5.18
N ALA A 120 -3.41 13.77 4.08
CA ALA A 120 -3.24 14.34 2.74
C ALA A 120 -4.41 15.25 2.32
N GLU A 121 -5.66 14.88 2.65
CA GLU A 121 -6.84 15.67 2.32
C GLU A 121 -6.98 16.94 3.17
N SER A 122 -6.38 16.98 4.36
CA SER A 122 -6.35 18.19 5.20
C SER A 122 -5.68 19.39 4.51
N LEU A 123 -4.81 19.10 3.53
CA LEU A 123 -4.07 20.08 2.73
C LEU A 123 -4.85 20.57 1.49
N ARG A 124 -6.01 19.99 1.16
CA ARG A 124 -6.81 20.37 -0.03
C ARG A 124 -7.84 21.45 0.24
N GLU A 125 -8.38 22.12 -0.76
CA GLU A 125 -9.47 23.08 -0.57
C GLU A 125 -10.79 22.42 -0.12
N PRO A 126 -11.64 23.07 0.72
CA PRO A 126 -12.78 22.45 1.39
C PRO A 126 -13.84 21.80 0.48
N HIS A 127 -14.04 22.33 -0.73
CA HIS A 127 -15.14 21.93 -1.62
C HIS A 127 -14.93 20.56 -2.30
N ASP A 128 -13.68 20.15 -2.56
CA ASP A 128 -13.37 18.85 -3.16
C ASP A 128 -13.18 17.71 -2.14
N ARG A 129 -13.06 18.04 -0.84
CA ARG A 129 -12.77 17.07 0.24
C ARG A 129 -13.87 16.03 0.41
N GLN A 130 -15.15 16.42 0.27
CA GLN A 130 -16.26 15.55 0.69
C GLN A 130 -16.49 14.36 -0.25
N ILE A 131 -16.31 14.52 -1.56
CA ILE A 131 -16.48 13.42 -2.53
C ILE A 131 -15.33 12.41 -2.39
N VAL A 132 -14.11 12.93 -2.22
CA VAL A 132 -12.87 12.15 -2.12
C VAL A 132 -12.81 11.33 -0.83
N LEU A 133 -13.28 11.87 0.30
CA LEU A 133 -13.35 11.16 1.58
C LEU A 133 -14.44 10.06 1.65
N THR A 134 -15.32 9.96 0.66
CA THR A 134 -16.35 8.90 0.61
C THR A 134 -15.97 7.73 -0.29
N THR A 135 -14.97 7.90 -1.14
CA THR A 135 -14.60 6.90 -2.14
C THR A 135 -13.52 5.96 -1.58
N HIS A 136 -13.72 4.66 -1.74
CA HIS A 136 -12.76 3.65 -1.30
C HIS A 136 -11.44 3.77 -2.07
N LEU A 137 -10.28 3.69 -1.41
CA LEU A 137 -8.99 3.92 -2.09
C LEU A 137 -8.70 2.88 -3.19
N SER A 138 -9.21 1.65 -3.06
CA SER A 138 -9.12 0.66 -4.14
C SER A 138 -9.91 1.05 -5.40
N GLU A 139 -10.99 1.83 -5.26
CA GLU A 139 -11.73 2.36 -6.42
C GLU A 139 -10.93 3.45 -7.12
N LEU A 140 -10.32 4.35 -6.34
CA LEU A 140 -9.41 5.37 -6.86
C LEU A 140 -8.20 4.73 -7.56
N LEU A 141 -7.66 3.65 -6.99
CA LEU A 141 -6.56 2.90 -7.60
C LEU A 141 -6.98 2.30 -8.95
N LEU A 142 -8.17 1.71 -9.02
CA LEU A 142 -8.67 1.18 -10.29
C LEU A 142 -8.85 2.30 -11.33
N GLN A 143 -9.41 3.45 -10.94
CA GLN A 143 -9.57 4.60 -11.83
C GLN A 143 -8.20 5.14 -12.31
N ALA A 144 -7.21 5.21 -11.43
CA ALA A 144 -5.85 5.60 -11.80
C ALA A 144 -5.26 4.61 -12.82
N LEU A 145 -5.41 3.30 -12.59
CA LEU A 145 -4.96 2.27 -13.53
C LEU A 145 -5.68 2.35 -14.88
N GLU A 146 -6.98 2.66 -14.92
CA GLU A 146 -7.74 2.83 -16.16
C GLU A 146 -7.27 4.03 -16.99
N ARG A 147 -6.67 5.04 -16.36
CA ARG A 147 -6.02 6.18 -17.03
C ARG A 147 -4.61 5.87 -17.52
N THR A 148 -4.13 4.65 -17.32
CA THR A 148 -2.81 4.22 -17.77
C THR A 148 -2.85 3.31 -18.98
N ASP A 149 -1.72 3.19 -19.68
CA ASP A 149 -1.55 2.24 -20.76
C ASP A 149 -1.36 0.81 -20.24
N LEU A 150 -2.49 0.15 -19.97
CA LEU A 150 -2.57 -1.26 -19.61
C LEU A 150 -2.43 -2.20 -20.80
N ALA A 151 -2.39 -1.71 -22.05
CA ALA A 151 -2.09 -2.56 -23.20
C ALA A 151 -0.63 -3.01 -23.14
N ASN A 152 0.26 -2.11 -22.69
CA ASN A 152 1.71 -2.30 -22.54
C ASN A 152 2.18 -2.74 -21.13
N VAL A 153 1.26 -3.21 -20.25
CA VAL A 153 1.44 -3.86 -18.92
C VAL A 153 2.81 -3.62 -18.27
N TRP A 154 3.10 -2.33 -18.14
CA TRP A 154 4.24 -1.70 -17.52
C TRP A 154 5.66 -2.18 -17.81
N ASN A 155 5.94 -2.89 -18.90
CA ASN A 155 7.32 -3.21 -19.36
C ASN A 155 8.29 -3.55 -18.20
N GLY A 156 9.35 -2.74 -17.98
CA GLY A 156 10.33 -2.93 -16.89
C GLY A 156 9.75 -2.77 -15.48
N MET A 157 8.56 -2.18 -15.38
CA MET A 157 7.74 -2.03 -14.17
C MET A 157 6.60 -3.06 -14.06
N ALA A 158 6.56 -4.12 -14.88
CA ALA A 158 5.52 -5.16 -14.77
C ALA A 158 5.45 -5.78 -13.36
N GLY A 159 6.59 -5.90 -12.67
CA GLY A 159 6.64 -6.33 -11.26
C GLY A 159 5.98 -5.36 -10.28
N VAL A 160 6.06 -4.06 -10.56
CA VAL A 160 5.36 -3.01 -9.79
C VAL A 160 3.87 -3.13 -10.03
N LEU A 161 3.45 -3.27 -11.29
CA LEU A 161 2.03 -3.45 -11.62
C LEU A 161 1.44 -4.68 -10.92
N TYR A 162 2.16 -5.80 -10.97
CA TYR A 162 1.78 -7.02 -10.27
C TYR A 162 1.57 -6.76 -8.77
N TRP A 163 2.52 -6.07 -8.13
CA TRP A 163 2.44 -5.74 -6.71
C TRP A 163 1.24 -4.84 -6.38
N ILE A 164 1.09 -3.70 -7.06
CA ILE A 164 0.03 -2.73 -6.76
C ILE A 164 -1.37 -3.30 -6.98
N THR A 165 -1.56 -4.09 -8.05
CA THR A 165 -2.85 -4.73 -8.34
C THR A 165 -3.16 -5.86 -7.36
N THR A 166 -2.16 -6.58 -6.86
CA THR A 166 -2.32 -7.61 -5.83
C THR A 166 -2.70 -7.00 -4.48
N VAL A 167 -1.99 -5.94 -4.05
CA VAL A 167 -2.33 -5.18 -2.83
C VAL A 167 -3.72 -4.56 -2.96
N GLY A 168 -4.00 -3.92 -4.10
CA GLY A 168 -5.31 -3.34 -4.38
C GLY A 168 -6.45 -4.36 -4.36
N ALA A 169 -6.25 -5.55 -4.92
CA ALA A 169 -7.24 -6.63 -4.89
C ALA A 169 -7.46 -7.20 -3.47
N ALA A 170 -6.41 -7.26 -2.65
CA ALA A 170 -6.53 -7.63 -1.24
C ALA A 170 -7.28 -6.55 -0.43
N ALA A 171 -7.01 -5.28 -0.73
CA ALA A 171 -7.69 -4.13 -0.15
C ALA A 171 -9.15 -3.99 -0.58
N ALA A 172 -9.52 -4.43 -1.78
CA ALA A 172 -10.91 -4.38 -2.26
C ALA A 172 -11.80 -5.52 -1.70
N ARG A 173 -11.33 -6.28 -0.70
CA ARG A 173 -12.15 -7.31 -0.05
C ARG A 173 -13.18 -6.65 0.87
N THR A 174 -14.42 -7.12 0.81
CA THR A 174 -15.42 -6.74 1.80
C THR A 174 -15.05 -7.38 3.14
N PRO A 175 -14.80 -6.59 4.20
CA PRO A 175 -14.48 -7.15 5.50
C PRO A 175 -15.71 -7.89 6.04
N VAL A 176 -15.54 -9.17 6.37
CA VAL A 176 -16.57 -9.97 7.04
C VAL A 176 -16.52 -9.62 8.53
N ILE A 177 -17.07 -8.46 8.90
CA ILE A 177 -17.23 -8.09 10.31
C ILE A 177 -18.60 -8.60 10.75
N PRO A 178 -18.71 -9.41 11.82
CA PRO A 178 -19.99 -9.77 12.41
C PRO A 178 -20.79 -8.50 12.73
N THR A 179 -22.02 -8.46 12.23
CA THR A 179 -22.93 -7.30 12.14
C THR A 179 -23.16 -6.53 13.46
N MET A 180 -22.74 -7.07 14.60
CA MET A 180 -23.02 -6.55 15.94
C MET A 180 -22.10 -5.39 16.39
N LEU A 181 -20.95 -5.17 15.75
CA LEU A 181 -19.98 -4.11 16.11
C LEU A 181 -19.80 -3.02 15.04
N GLN A 182 -20.61 -3.02 13.97
CA GLN A 182 -20.51 -2.00 12.93
C GLN A 182 -21.00 -0.66 13.47
N ARG A 183 -20.05 0.17 13.90
CA ARG A 183 -20.23 1.62 13.93
C ARG A 183 -20.66 2.03 12.52
N PRO A 184 -21.80 2.73 12.32
CA PRO A 184 -22.25 3.10 10.99
C PRO A 184 -21.27 4.11 10.40
N LEU A 185 -20.28 3.61 9.67
CA LEU A 185 -19.37 4.44 8.90
C LEU A 185 -20.15 4.89 7.66
N TYR A 186 -20.30 6.21 7.51
CA TYR A 186 -21.08 6.92 6.49
C TYR A 186 -20.49 6.82 5.06
N SER A 187 -19.87 5.71 4.73
CA SER A 187 -18.98 5.54 3.59
C SER A 187 -19.39 4.33 2.78
N LYS A 188 -19.34 4.47 1.46
CA LYS A 188 -19.83 3.44 0.55
C LYS A 188 -18.89 2.25 0.58
N PRO A 189 -19.40 1.00 0.72
CA PRO A 189 -18.56 -0.19 0.62
C PRO A 189 -17.93 -0.27 -0.78
N CYS A 190 -16.74 -0.86 -0.87
CA CYS A 190 -16.05 -1.05 -2.14
C CYS A 190 -16.88 -1.95 -3.07
N LYS A 191 -17.04 -1.53 -4.33
CA LYS A 191 -17.80 -2.30 -5.33
C LYS A 191 -17.12 -3.65 -5.60
N PRO A 192 -17.84 -4.79 -5.57
CA PRO A 192 -17.24 -6.13 -5.78
C PRO A 192 -16.45 -6.29 -7.09
N ARG A 193 -16.87 -5.58 -8.15
CA ARG A 193 -16.21 -5.58 -9.46
C ARG A 193 -14.77 -5.04 -9.40
N VAL A 194 -14.47 -4.15 -8.46
CA VAL A 194 -13.14 -3.54 -8.30
C VAL A 194 -12.09 -4.60 -7.99
N ARG A 195 -12.40 -5.48 -7.03
CA ARG A 195 -11.56 -6.63 -6.71
C ARG A 195 -11.32 -7.53 -7.91
N GLN A 196 -12.37 -7.80 -8.69
CA GLN A 196 -12.27 -8.66 -9.87
C GLN A 196 -11.35 -8.05 -10.93
N CYS A 197 -11.51 -6.75 -11.24
CA CYS A 197 -10.64 -6.05 -12.19
C CYS A 197 -9.17 -6.06 -11.75
N LEU A 198 -8.91 -5.71 -10.48
CA LEU A 198 -7.55 -5.70 -9.94
C LEU A 198 -6.92 -7.10 -9.95
N ALA A 199 -7.68 -8.14 -9.60
CA ALA A 199 -7.22 -9.52 -9.68
C ALA A 199 -6.89 -9.95 -11.11
N MET A 200 -7.70 -9.55 -12.10
CA MET A 200 -7.42 -9.82 -13.52
C MET A 200 -6.13 -9.14 -13.99
N TYR A 201 -5.91 -7.87 -13.61
CA TYR A 201 -4.66 -7.18 -13.94
C TYR A 201 -3.44 -7.80 -13.27
N SER A 202 -3.55 -8.22 -12.00
CA SER A 202 -2.51 -8.97 -11.30
C SER A 202 -2.18 -10.27 -12.01
N MET A 203 -3.20 -11.05 -12.40
CA MET A 203 -3.00 -12.30 -13.14
C MET A 203 -2.32 -12.07 -14.49
N ARG A 204 -2.72 -11.03 -15.22
CA ARG A 204 -2.09 -10.68 -16.51
C ARG A 204 -0.61 -10.30 -16.33
N ALA A 205 -0.28 -9.48 -15.33
CA ALA A 205 1.11 -9.13 -15.01
C ALA A 205 1.91 -10.35 -14.55
N PHE A 206 1.30 -11.25 -13.75
CA PHE A 206 1.90 -12.51 -13.33
C PHE A 206 2.29 -13.38 -14.52
N VAL A 207 1.41 -13.55 -15.51
CA VAL A 207 1.70 -14.36 -16.71
C VAL A 207 2.88 -13.79 -17.51
N LEU A 208 2.99 -12.46 -17.63
CA LEU A 208 4.12 -11.83 -18.32
C LEU A 208 5.45 -12.03 -17.59
N LEU A 209 5.43 -12.00 -16.26
CA LEU A 209 6.63 -12.15 -15.43
C LEU A 209 6.99 -13.63 -15.18
N GLY A 210 6.01 -14.52 -15.19
CA GLY A 210 6.06 -15.89 -14.67
C GLY A 210 6.98 -16.85 -15.42
N PHE A 211 7.54 -16.44 -16.56
CA PHE A 211 8.52 -17.26 -17.29
C PHE A 211 9.97 -16.78 -17.10
N LYS A 212 10.19 -15.51 -16.75
CA LYS A 212 11.55 -14.92 -16.60
C LYS A 212 11.89 -14.54 -15.17
N HIS A 213 10.90 -14.31 -14.31
CA HIS A 213 11.08 -13.71 -12.97
C HIS A 213 10.33 -14.49 -11.88
N GLN A 214 10.23 -15.81 -11.99
CA GLN A 214 9.51 -16.68 -11.04
C GLN A 214 9.95 -16.47 -9.58
N MET A 215 11.26 -16.41 -9.34
CA MET A 215 11.81 -16.25 -7.99
C MET A 215 11.46 -14.88 -7.37
N PRO A 216 11.69 -13.74 -8.04
CA PRO A 216 11.21 -12.44 -7.54
C PRO A 216 9.71 -12.38 -7.23
N ILE A 217 8.87 -13.00 -8.07
CA ILE A 217 7.41 -13.03 -7.84
C ILE A 217 7.10 -13.83 -6.58
N LEU A 218 7.65 -15.05 -6.45
CA LEU A 218 7.42 -15.91 -5.28
C LEU A 218 7.88 -15.21 -3.99
N LEU A 219 9.03 -14.55 -4.02
CA LEU A 219 9.52 -13.78 -2.87
C LEU A 219 8.59 -12.60 -2.53
N SER A 220 8.07 -11.90 -3.53
CA SER A 220 7.10 -10.82 -3.31
C SER A 220 5.80 -11.33 -2.70
N GLN A 221 5.28 -12.47 -3.17
CA GLN A 221 4.09 -13.11 -2.61
C GLN A 221 4.31 -13.54 -1.16
N LYS A 222 5.45 -14.18 -0.87
CA LYS A 222 5.82 -14.56 0.51
C LYS A 222 5.89 -13.35 1.43
N ARG A 223 6.49 -12.24 0.97
CA ARG A 223 6.55 -10.99 1.75
C ARG A 223 5.17 -10.41 2.01
N LEU A 224 4.29 -10.35 1.00
CA LEU A 224 2.94 -9.85 1.17
C LEU A 224 2.13 -10.71 2.14
N PHE A 225 2.21 -12.04 1.99
CA PHE A 225 1.53 -12.98 2.88
C PHE A 225 2.01 -12.80 4.33
N ARG A 226 3.33 -12.70 4.53
CA ARG A 226 3.92 -12.47 5.85
C ARG A 226 3.45 -11.16 6.48
N VAL A 227 3.37 -10.09 5.69
CA VAL A 227 2.84 -8.80 6.17
C VAL A 227 1.36 -8.92 6.55
N GLN A 228 0.54 -9.62 5.75
CA GLN A 228 -0.87 -9.85 6.05
C GLN A 228 -1.08 -10.67 7.32
N GLU A 229 -0.25 -11.70 7.52
CA GLU A 229 -0.22 -12.52 8.74
C GLU A 229 0.08 -11.65 9.96
N LEU A 230 1.19 -10.91 9.93
CA LEU A 230 1.63 -10.05 11.03
C LEU A 230 0.65 -8.91 11.35
N ILE A 231 -0.05 -8.38 10.35
CA ILE A 231 -1.10 -7.39 10.56
C ILE A 231 -2.36 -8.02 11.20
N GLY A 232 -2.69 -9.25 10.80
CA GLY A 232 -3.88 -9.97 11.27
C GLY A 232 -3.74 -10.58 12.67
N THR A 233 -2.52 -10.75 13.19
CA THR A 233 -2.26 -11.31 14.53
C THR A 233 -2.46 -10.33 15.69
N TYR A 234 -2.59 -9.02 15.42
CA TYR A 234 -2.73 -7.98 16.46
C TYR A 234 -4.11 -7.28 16.47
N GLY A 235 -5.12 -7.88 15.83
CA GLY A 235 -6.50 -7.37 15.78
C GLY A 235 -7.46 -8.06 16.74
#